data_AF-A0A7W5GBA3-F1
#
_entry.id   AF-A0A7W5GBA3-F1
#
_cell.length_a   1.000
_cell.length_b   1.000
_cell.length_c   1.000
_cell.angle_alpha   90.00
_cell.angle_beta   90.00
_cell.angle_gamma   90.00
#
_symmetry.space_group_name_H-M   'P 1'
#
loop_
_entity.id
_entity.type
_entity.pdbx_description
1 polymer ?
#
loop_
_entity_poly.entity_id
_entity_poly.type
_entity_poly.pdbx_seq_one_letter_code
_entity_poly.pdbx_strand_id
1 'polypeptide(L)'
;MSIHAASSDTVQYLKKKIAEMTENPVLEFDADIYAQIRDMGVDSLRMIQLLVHIEQHFDIAFDDDELIIDYFATIDQFAASIARKLASAV
;
A
#
# COMPACT_ATOMS: atom_id res chain seq x y z
N MET A 1 22.65 5.31 6.32
CA MET A 1 21.92 4.05 6.50
C MET A 1 20.45 4.36 6.28
N SER A 2 20.03 4.48 5.01
CA SER A 2 18.75 5.09 4.65
C SER A 2 17.90 4.06 3.91
N ILE A 3 17.17 3.24 4.66
CA ILE A 3 16.17 2.32 4.12
C ILE A 3 14.81 3.01 3.88
N HIS A 4 14.73 4.34 3.99
CA HIS A 4 13.51 5.14 3.69
C HIS A 4 13.32 5.43 2.20
N ALA A 5 13.71 4.50 1.32
CA ALA A 5 13.44 4.59 -0.11
C ALA A 5 12.17 3.80 -0.48
N ALA A 6 11.12 3.88 0.35
CA ALA A 6 9.79 3.67 -0.20
C ALA A 6 9.58 4.85 -1.17
N SER A 7 9.61 4.56 -2.47
CA SER A 7 9.51 5.59 -3.51
C SER A 7 8.33 6.50 -3.20
N SER A 8 8.58 7.82 -3.14
CA SER A 8 7.54 8.82 -2.88
C SER A 8 6.31 8.61 -3.78
N ASP A 9 6.54 8.10 -4.99
CA ASP A 9 5.51 7.73 -5.96
C ASP A 9 4.59 6.60 -5.48
N THR A 10 5.12 5.54 -4.86
CA THR A 10 4.32 4.41 -4.33
C THR A 10 3.45 4.87 -3.18
N VAL A 11 4.00 5.69 -2.28
CA VAL A 11 3.24 6.25 -1.14
C VAL A 11 2.10 7.14 -1.64
N GLN A 12 2.38 8.03 -2.60
CA GLN A 12 1.35 8.88 -3.19
C GLN A 12 0.27 8.07 -3.91
N TYR A 13 0.66 7.04 -4.66
CA TYR A 13 -0.28 6.14 -5.33
C TYR A 13 -1.20 5.45 -4.32
N LEU A 14 -0.64 4.89 -3.23
CA LEU A 14 -1.42 4.25 -2.17
C LEU A 14 -2.39 5.23 -1.52
N LYS A 15 -1.94 6.44 -1.15
CA LYS A 15 -2.80 7.47 -0.55
C LYS A 15 -3.97 7.83 -1.45
N LYS A 16 -3.69 8.10 -2.73
CA LYS A 16 -4.71 8.40 -3.73
C LYS A 16 -5.70 7.24 -3.87
N LYS A 17 -5.19 5.99 -3.99
CA LYS A 17 -6.05 4.83 -4.20
C LYS A 17 -6.94 4.53 -2.99
N ILE A 18 -6.38 4.64 -1.78
CA ILE A 18 -7.13 4.52 -0.53
C ILE A 18 -8.20 5.60 -0.44
N ALA A 19 -7.87 6.86 -0.77
CA ALA A 19 -8.84 7.96 -0.78
C ALA A 19 -10.00 7.72 -1.75
N GLU A 20 -9.71 7.22 -2.96
CA GLU A 20 -10.72 6.82 -3.94
C GLU A 20 -11.63 5.69 -3.43
N MET A 21 -11.05 4.64 -2.84
CA MET A 21 -11.79 3.45 -2.40
C MET A 21 -12.62 3.68 -1.15
N THR A 22 -12.20 4.61 -0.29
CA THR A 22 -12.88 4.98 0.95
C THR A 22 -13.81 6.19 0.78
N GLU A 23 -13.88 6.75 -0.44
CA GLU A 23 -14.62 7.98 -0.75
C GLU A 23 -14.20 9.16 0.16
N ASN A 24 -12.94 9.15 0.61
CA ASN A 24 -12.40 10.14 1.54
C ASN A 24 -11.19 10.85 0.94
N PRO A 25 -11.39 11.97 0.22
CA PRO A 25 -10.32 12.70 -0.46
C PRO A 25 -9.28 13.32 0.50
N VAL A 26 -9.61 13.48 1.78
CA VAL A 26 -8.67 14.01 2.78
C VAL A 26 -7.48 13.08 2.96
N LEU A 27 -7.67 11.77 2.82
CA LEU A 27 -6.61 10.77 2.96
C LEU A 27 -5.52 10.91 1.87
N GLU A 28 -5.82 11.48 0.72
CA GLU A 28 -4.82 11.69 -0.33
C GLU A 28 -3.68 12.62 0.15
N PHE A 29 -4.03 13.64 0.93
CA PHE A 29 -3.09 14.67 1.39
C PHE A 29 -2.66 14.47 2.85
N ASP A 30 -3.60 14.10 3.72
CA ASP A 30 -3.45 14.10 5.18
C ASP A 30 -3.32 12.70 5.78
N ALA A 31 -3.35 11.62 4.98
CA ALA A 31 -3.18 10.29 5.54
C ALA A 31 -1.82 10.14 6.23
N ASP A 32 -1.86 9.74 7.49
CA ASP A 32 -0.70 9.32 8.25
C ASP A 32 -0.21 7.97 7.71
N ILE A 33 1.02 7.94 7.21
CA ILE A 33 1.60 6.75 6.60
C ILE A 33 1.87 5.63 7.62
N TYR A 34 1.93 5.97 8.91
CA TYR A 34 2.11 5.03 10.03
C TYR A 34 0.80 4.61 10.68
N ALA A 35 -0.33 5.23 10.31
CA ALA A 35 -1.64 4.84 10.80
C ALA A 35 -2.12 3.56 10.11
N GLN A 36 -3.01 2.83 10.79
CA GLN A 36 -3.53 1.58 10.22
C GLN A 36 -4.46 1.87 9.04
N ILE A 37 -4.23 1.20 7.92
CA ILE A 37 -5.05 1.30 6.71
C ILE A 37 -6.50 0.86 7.00
N ARG A 38 -6.70 -0.05 7.96
CA ARG A 38 -8.04 -0.43 8.44
C ARG A 38 -8.78 0.73 9.12
N ASP A 39 -8.08 1.53 9.92
CA ASP A 39 -8.66 2.69 10.61
C ASP A 39 -9.02 3.80 9.61
N MET A 40 -8.40 3.80 8.43
CA MET A 40 -8.75 4.69 7.32
C MET A 40 -10.01 4.24 6.55
N GLY A 41 -10.59 3.09 6.89
CA GLY A 41 -11.81 2.56 6.26
C GLY A 41 -11.56 1.54 5.15
N VAL A 42 -10.34 1.01 5.03
CA VAL A 42 -10.04 -0.11 4.13
C VAL A 42 -10.35 -1.43 4.84
N ASP A 43 -11.42 -2.08 4.41
CA ASP A 43 -11.81 -3.39 4.89
C ASP A 43 -11.03 -4.51 4.17
N SER A 44 -11.26 -5.77 4.55
CA SER A 44 -10.58 -6.91 3.95
C SER A 44 -10.85 -7.07 2.44
N LEU A 45 -12.01 -6.65 1.96
CA LEU A 45 -12.34 -6.73 0.53
C LEU A 45 -11.61 -5.64 -0.28
N ARG A 46 -11.63 -4.40 0.21
CA ARG A 46 -10.87 -3.29 -0.36
C ARG A 46 -9.37 -3.55 -0.31
N MET A 47 -8.89 -4.24 0.73
CA MET A 47 -7.51 -4.68 0.82
C MET A 47 -7.10 -5.52 -0.39
N ILE A 48 -7.90 -6.54 -0.71
CA ILE A 48 -7.66 -7.45 -1.85
C ILE A 48 -7.73 -6.67 -3.16
N GLN A 49 -8.72 -5.78 -3.31
CA GLN A 49 -8.84 -4.93 -4.49
C GLN A 49 -7.62 -4.01 -4.68
N LEU A 50 -7.12 -3.42 -3.58
CA LEU A 50 -5.95 -2.56 -3.60
C LEU A 50 -4.70 -3.35 -4.02
N LEU A 51 -4.52 -4.56 -3.47
CA LEU A 51 -3.46 -5.48 -3.86
C LEU A 51 -3.49 -5.79 -5.35
N VAL A 52 -4.64 -6.21 -5.89
CA VAL A 52 -4.79 -6.50 -7.33
C VAL A 52 -4.42 -5.28 -8.20
N HIS A 53 -4.82 -4.07 -7.78
CA HIS A 53 -4.42 -2.85 -8.48
C HIS A 53 -2.92 -2.59 -8.45
N ILE A 54 -2.27 -2.84 -7.31
CA ILE A 54 -0.83 -2.70 -7.14
C ILE A 54 -0.07 -3.72 -7.99
N GLU A 55 -0.48 -4.99 -7.97
CA GLU A 55 0.10 -6.06 -8.78
C GLU A 55 0.07 -5.71 -10.27
N GLN A 56 -1.09 -5.21 -10.76
CA GLN A 56 -1.23 -4.77 -12.14
C GLN A 56 -0.44 -3.51 -12.47
N HIS A 57 -0.31 -2.57 -11.52
CA HIS A 57 0.37 -1.30 -11.77
C HIS A 57 1.89 -1.43 -11.76
N PHE A 58 2.41 -2.25 -10.85
CA PHE A 58 3.85 -2.45 -10.64
C PHE A 58 4.40 -3.73 -11.27
N ASP A 59 3.55 -4.54 -11.90
CA ASP A 59 3.89 -5.84 -12.49
C ASP A 59 4.58 -6.78 -11.49
N ILE A 60 4.02 -6.85 -10.28
CA ILE A 60 4.48 -7.70 -9.18
C ILE A 60 3.38 -8.69 -8.76
N ALA A 61 3.78 -9.76 -8.06
CA ALA A 61 2.85 -10.71 -7.46
C ALA A 61 3.12 -10.84 -5.96
N PHE A 62 2.07 -10.81 -5.15
CA PHE A 62 2.11 -11.12 -3.73
C PHE A 62 1.62 -12.57 -3.53
N ASP A 63 2.37 -13.34 -2.75
CA ASP A 63 1.97 -14.70 -2.40
C ASP A 63 0.86 -14.66 -1.35
N ASP A 64 -0.04 -15.65 -1.34
CA ASP A 64 -1.16 -15.74 -0.38
C ASP A 64 -0.68 -15.69 1.09
N ASP A 65 0.52 -16.20 1.36
CA ASP A 65 1.16 -16.15 2.68
C ASP A 65 1.64 -14.73 3.07
N GLU A 66 1.90 -13.87 2.09
CA GLU A 66 2.23 -12.45 2.29
C GLU A 66 0.99 -11.59 2.43
N LEU A 67 -0.17 -12.05 1.94
CA LEU A 67 -1.48 -11.40 2.10
C LEU A 67 -2.01 -11.40 3.55
N ILE A 68 -1.24 -11.95 4.50
CA ILE A 68 -1.52 -11.80 5.93
C ILE A 68 -1.51 -10.31 6.24
N ILE A 69 -2.70 -9.80 6.57
CA ILE A 69 -3.03 -8.37 6.65
C ILE A 69 -2.09 -7.57 7.59
N ASP A 70 -1.38 -8.25 8.48
CA ASP A 70 -0.40 -7.66 9.39
C ASP A 70 0.85 -7.10 8.66
N TYR A 71 1.23 -7.61 7.48
CA TYR A 71 2.34 -7.07 6.68
C TYR A 71 1.98 -5.78 5.93
N PHE A 72 0.69 -5.49 5.82
CA PHE A 72 0.14 -4.35 5.10
C PHE A 72 -0.69 -3.46 6.04
N ALA A 73 -0.34 -3.46 7.34
CA ALA A 73 -1.12 -2.72 8.32
C ALA A 73 -1.07 -1.20 8.08
N THR A 74 0.04 -0.68 7.54
CA THR A 74 0.28 0.77 7.34
C THR A 74 0.73 1.07 5.91
N ILE A 75 0.57 2.32 5.46
CA ILE A 75 0.99 2.75 4.11
C ILE A 75 2.50 2.61 3.96
N ASP A 76 3.27 2.95 5.00
CA ASP A 76 4.74 2.82 5.00
C ASP A 76 5.17 1.36 4.81
N GLN A 77 4.61 0.43 5.61
CA GLN A 77 4.91 -0.99 5.47
C GLN A 77 4.51 -1.54 4.10
N PHE A 78 3.36 -1.11 3.57
CA PHE A 78 2.91 -1.55 2.26
C PHE A 78 3.83 -1.03 1.14
N ALA A 79 4.16 0.26 1.17
CA ALA A 79 5.10 0.85 0.21
C ALA A 79 6.49 0.19 0.29
N ALA A 80 6.97 -0.11 1.50
CA ALA A 80 8.22 -0.83 1.70
C ALA A 80 8.17 -2.27 1.14
N SER A 81 7.06 -2.98 1.30
CA SER A 81 6.86 -4.31 0.71
C SER A 81 6.90 -4.27 -0.82
N ILE A 82 6.23 -3.29 -1.44
CA ILE A 82 6.26 -3.08 -2.89
C ILE A 82 7.69 -2.78 -3.36
N ALA A 83 8.39 -1.87 -2.68
CA ALA A 83 9.77 -1.51 -3.01
C ALA A 83 10.72 -2.71 -2.92
N ARG A 84 10.54 -3.58 -1.91
CA ARG A 84 11.32 -4.83 -1.79
C ARG A 84 11.04 -5.81 -2.92
N LYS A 85 9.77 -5.96 -3.33
CA LYS A 85 9.38 -6.83 -4.46
C LYS A 85 9.97 -6.32 -5.77
N LEU A 86 9.83 -5.02 -6.04
CA LEU A 86 10.43 -4.37 -7.22
C LEU A 86 11.95 -4.53 -7.27
N ALA A 87 12.64 -4.41 -6.13
CA ALA A 87 14.08 -4.61 -6.06
C ALA A 87 14.52 -6.07 -6.24
N SER A 88 13.62 -7.03 -5.95
CA SER A 88 13.89 -8.47 -6.06
C SER A 88 13.46 -9.06 -7.42
N ALA A 89 12.64 -8.33 -8.18
CA ALA A 89 12.18 -8.69 -9.52
C ALA A 89 13.16 -8.30 -10.65
N VAL A 90 14.30 -7.65 -10.29
CA VAL A 90 15.38 -7.22 -11.20
C VAL A 90 16.56 -8.18 -11.17
#